data_AF-A0A699VZR7-F1
#
_entry.id   AF-A0A699VZR7-F1
#
_cell.length_a   1.000
_cell.length_b   1.000
_cell.length_c   1.000
_cell.angle_alpha   90.00
_cell.angle_beta   90.00
_cell.angle_gamma   90.00
#
_symmetry.space_group_name_H-M   'P 1'
#
loop_
_entity.id
_entity.type
_entity.pdbx_description
1 polymer ?
#
loop_
_entity_poly.entity_id
_entity_poly.type
_entity_poly.pdbx_seq_one_letter_code
_entity_poly.pdbx_strand_id
1 'polypeptide(L)'
;VKIEHQRASGLLQPLNIPVWKWDEISMDFVTGLPRTQRRHDAIWVVVDHLTKSAHFLPIRKDYSVSRLAEIFQQEIVRLHGTPSAIVSDKNPRFTSRFWKGLQKSWGTRLKFSTAFHP
;
A
#
# COMPACT_ATOMS: atom_id res chain seq x y z
N VAL A 1 -3.62 -27.37 30.03
CA VAL A 1 -4.71 -26.39 29.90
C VAL A 1 -4.11 -25.09 29.35
N LYS A 2 -4.36 -24.76 28.08
CA LYS A 2 -3.94 -23.49 27.48
C LYS A 2 -5.04 -22.48 27.78
N ILE A 3 -4.83 -21.63 28.77
CA ILE A 3 -5.82 -20.63 29.17
C ILE A 3 -5.83 -19.55 28.10
N GLU A 4 -6.92 -19.48 27.33
CA GLU A 4 -7.21 -18.37 26.41
C GLU A 4 -7.38 -17.09 27.21
N HIS A 5 -6.45 -16.16 27.04
CA HIS A 5 -6.54 -14.78 27.51
C HIS A 5 -6.78 -13.83 26.33
N GLN A 6 -7.70 -14.17 25.41
CA GLN A 6 -8.11 -13.21 24.39
C GLN A 6 -9.23 -12.33 24.95
N ARG A 7 -8.92 -11.05 25.16
CA ARG A 7 -9.95 -10.01 25.35
C ARG A 7 -10.86 -10.02 24.13
N ALA A 8 -12.15 -9.80 24.33
CA ALA A 8 -13.11 -9.65 23.24
C ALA A 8 -12.60 -8.61 22.22
N SER A 9 -12.59 -8.98 20.94
CA SER A 9 -12.22 -8.07 19.86
C SER A 9 -13.11 -6.83 19.93
N GLY A 10 -12.50 -5.65 20.02
CA GLY A 10 -13.22 -4.38 20.01
C GLY A 10 -13.94 -4.13 18.69
N LEU A 11 -14.81 -3.12 18.66
CA LEU A 11 -15.49 -2.70 17.43
C LEU A 11 -14.47 -2.25 16.38
N LEU A 12 -14.68 -2.66 15.12
CA LEU A 12 -13.91 -2.17 13.99
C LEU A 12 -14.10 -0.65 13.87
N GLN A 13 -13.00 0.07 13.67
CA GLN A 13 -13.02 1.50 13.35
C GLN A 13 -12.79 1.67 11.85
N PRO A 14 -13.86 1.87 11.05
CA PRO A 14 -13.70 2.08 9.61
C PRO A 14 -13.01 3.41 9.34
N LEU A 15 -12.22 3.44 8.27
CA LEU A 15 -11.67 4.69 7.75
C LEU A 15 -12.79 5.58 7.20
N ASN A 16 -12.64 6.89 7.35
CA ASN A 16 -13.56 7.85 6.74
C ASN A 16 -13.63 7.63 5.22
N ILE A 17 -14.84 7.73 4.67
CA ILE A 17 -15.07 7.58 3.23
C ILE A 17 -14.57 8.86 2.53
N PRO A 18 -13.64 8.76 1.56
CA PRO A 18 -13.18 9.92 0.80
C PRO A 18 -14.29 10.48 -0.08
N VAL A 19 -14.26 11.78 -0.34
CA VAL A 19 -15.26 12.45 -1.19
C VAL A 19 -14.91 12.34 -2.67
N TRP A 20 -13.62 12.19 -3.00
CA TRP A 20 -13.14 12.19 -4.37
C TRP A 20 -12.37 10.91 -4.72
N LYS A 21 -12.49 10.47 -5.97
CA LYS A 21 -11.77 9.30 -6.49
C LYS A 21 -10.26 9.55 -6.44
N TRP A 22 -9.50 8.52 -6.10
CA TRP A 22 -8.04 8.54 -6.00
C TRP A 22 -7.45 9.50 -4.96
N ASP A 23 -8.28 10.12 -4.13
CA ASP A 23 -7.82 11.02 -3.06
C ASP A 23 -7.16 10.23 -1.92
N GLU A 24 -7.78 9.13 -1.50
CA GLU A 24 -7.15 8.16 -0.60
C GLU A 24 -7.03 6.80 -1.27
N ILE A 25 -5.84 6.20 -1.19
CA ILE A 25 -5.56 4.89 -1.77
C ILE A 25 -5.05 3.91 -0.70
N SER A 26 -5.25 2.62 -0.93
CA SER A 26 -4.55 1.57 -0.18
C SER A 26 -3.51 0.88 -1.05
N MET A 27 -2.43 0.40 -0.42
CA MET A 27 -1.35 -0.32 -1.08
C MET A 27 -0.99 -1.59 -0.35
N ASP A 28 -0.70 -2.64 -1.12
CA ASP A 28 -0.19 -3.90 -0.61
C ASP A 28 0.70 -4.64 -1.63
N PHE A 29 1.50 -5.59 -1.16
CA PHE A 29 2.32 -6.45 -2.01
C PHE A 29 1.88 -7.91 -1.88
N VAL A 30 1.43 -8.49 -3.00
CA VAL A 30 1.32 -9.94 -3.13
C VAL A 30 2.67 -10.48 -3.57
N THR A 31 3.32 -11.29 -2.73
CA THR A 31 4.65 -11.84 -2.99
C THR A 31 4.64 -13.37 -2.96
N GLY A 32 5.74 -14.00 -3.37
CA GLY A 32 5.84 -15.47 -3.39
C GLY A 32 5.18 -16.11 -4.61
N LEU A 33 4.94 -15.33 -5.67
CA LEU A 33 4.35 -15.83 -6.90
C LEU A 33 5.39 -16.54 -7.77
N PRO A 34 4.98 -17.49 -8.62
CA PRO A 34 5.84 -18.05 -9.65
C PRO A 34 6.42 -16.96 -10.54
N ARG A 35 7.71 -17.10 -10.86
CA ARG A 35 8.41 -16.10 -11.67
C ARG A 35 7.95 -16.16 -13.13
N THR A 36 7.55 -15.02 -13.68
CA THR A 36 7.18 -14.89 -15.10
C THR A 36 8.40 -14.91 -16.02
N GLN A 37 8.20 -15.08 -17.34
CA GLN A 37 9.28 -14.95 -18.35
C GLN A 37 9.97 -13.58 -18.30
N ARG A 38 9.21 -12.52 -17.99
CA ARG A 38 9.72 -11.15 -17.78
C ARG A 38 10.32 -10.93 -16.39
N ARG A 39 10.54 -12.01 -15.63
CA ARG A 39 11.23 -12.06 -14.35
C ARG A 39 10.51 -11.43 -13.15
N HIS A 40 9.25 -11.01 -13.28
CA HIS A 40 8.40 -10.57 -12.16
C HIS A 40 7.98 -11.75 -11.28
N ASP A 41 7.96 -11.55 -9.96
CA ASP A 41 7.64 -12.57 -8.93
C ASP A 41 6.74 -12.02 -7.80
N ALA A 42 6.18 -10.82 -7.99
CA ALA A 42 5.27 -10.17 -7.07
C ALA A 42 4.30 -9.23 -7.81
N ILE A 43 3.19 -8.89 -7.17
CA ILE A 43 2.22 -7.88 -7.64
C ILE A 43 2.15 -6.79 -6.59
N TRP A 44 2.27 -5.54 -7.03
CA TRP A 44 1.95 -4.37 -6.20
C TRP A 44 0.52 -3.93 -6.49
N VAL A 45 -0.31 -4.03 -5.47
CA VAL A 45 -1.73 -3.69 -5.52
C VAL A 45 -1.89 -2.25 -5.04
N VAL A 46 -2.57 -1.42 -5.83
CA VAL A 46 -2.93 -0.04 -5.47
C VAL A 46 -4.42 0.15 -5.73
N VAL A 47 -5.19 0.45 -4.68
CA VAL A 47 -6.66 0.48 -4.76
C VAL A 47 -7.17 1.84 -4.33
N ASP A 48 -8.05 2.43 -5.12
CA ASP A 48 -8.81 3.62 -4.74
C ASP A 48 -9.81 3.30 -3.63
N HIS A 49 -9.74 4.05 -2.52
CA HIS A 49 -10.57 3.77 -1.36
C HIS A 49 -12.06 4.05 -1.62
N LEU A 50 -12.39 5.00 -2.51
CA LEU A 50 -13.77 5.36 -2.84
C LEU A 50 -14.42 4.40 -3.85
N THR A 51 -13.87 4.32 -5.06
CA THR A 51 -14.47 3.55 -6.17
C THR A 51 -14.12 2.07 -6.17
N LYS A 52 -13.13 1.67 -5.36
CA LYS A 52 -12.52 0.33 -5.37
C LYS A 52 -11.88 -0.07 -6.69
N SER A 53 -11.65 0.88 -7.60
CA SER A 53 -10.81 0.66 -8.79
C SER A 53 -9.37 0.32 -8.36
N ALA A 54 -8.72 -0.62 -9.04
CA ALA A 54 -7.42 -1.14 -8.65
C ALA A 54 -6.42 -1.19 -9.81
N HIS A 55 -5.15 -0.90 -9.51
CA HIS A 55 -4.01 -1.23 -10.36
C HIS A 55 -3.27 -2.44 -9.78
N PHE A 56 -2.99 -3.41 -10.64
CA PHE A 56 -2.18 -4.59 -10.32
C PHE A 56 -0.88 -4.52 -11.10
N LEU A 57 0.17 -4.00 -10.46
CA LEU A 57 1.43 -3.74 -11.12
C LEU A 57 2.37 -4.93 -10.95
N PRO A 58 2.82 -5.58 -12.04
CA PRO A 58 3.81 -6.66 -11.94
C PRO A 58 5.15 -6.07 -11.50
N ILE A 59 5.71 -6.59 -10.42
CA ILE A 59 6.98 -6.13 -9.86
C ILE A 59 7.90 -7.30 -9.54
N ARG A 60 9.13 -6.98 -9.12
CA ARG A 60 10.01 -7.95 -8.47
C ARG A 60 10.13 -7.63 -6.99
N LYS A 61 10.17 -8.67 -6.16
CA LYS A 61 10.32 -8.52 -4.71
C LYS A 61 11.64 -7.84 -4.30
N ASP A 62 12.64 -7.91 -5.16
CA ASP A 62 13.99 -7.35 -4.97
C ASP A 62 14.17 -5.96 -5.60
N TYR A 63 13.11 -5.34 -6.13
CA TYR A 63 13.17 -3.94 -6.56
C TYR A 63 13.49 -3.02 -5.38
N SER A 64 14.40 -2.08 -5.63
CA SER A 64 14.70 -1.00 -4.69
C SER A 64 13.48 -0.11 -4.49
N VAL A 65 13.42 0.56 -3.34
CA VAL A 65 12.35 1.53 -3.07
C VAL A 65 12.37 2.68 -4.09
N SER A 66 13.54 3.08 -4.58
CA SER A 66 13.65 4.07 -5.66
C SER A 66 12.98 3.60 -6.95
N ARG A 67 13.20 2.34 -7.35
CA ARG A 67 12.55 1.76 -8.53
C ARG A 67 11.04 1.68 -8.35
N LEU A 68 10.58 1.34 -7.16
CA LEU A 68 9.16 1.34 -6.83
C LEU A 68 8.55 2.75 -6.89
N ALA A 69 9.27 3.77 -6.43
CA ALA A 69 8.82 5.16 -6.57
C ALA A 69 8.67 5.61 -8.01
N GLU A 70 9.61 5.24 -8.90
CA GLU A 70 9.49 5.50 -10.34
C GLU A 70 8.23 4.85 -10.92
N ILE A 71 8.00 3.57 -10.61
CA ILE A 71 6.81 2.83 -11.07
C ILE A 71 5.54 3.49 -10.53
N PHE A 72 5.51 3.85 -9.24
CA PHE A 72 4.36 4.52 -8.64
C PHE A 72 4.06 5.87 -9.30
N GLN A 73 5.08 6.65 -9.60
CA GLN A 73 4.92 7.91 -10.31
C GLN A 73 4.37 7.69 -11.73
N GLN A 74 4.92 6.72 -12.46
CA GLN A 74 4.57 6.44 -13.85
C GLN A 74 3.18 5.82 -14.01
N GLU A 75 2.80 4.92 -13.11
CA GLU A 75 1.58 4.12 -13.24
C GLU A 75 0.40 4.71 -12.45
N ILE A 76 0.67 5.39 -11.33
CA ILE A 76 -0.39 5.94 -10.46
C ILE A 76 -0.45 7.46 -10.56
N VAL A 77 0.61 8.16 -10.17
CA VAL A 77 0.59 9.64 -10.06
C VAL A 77 0.35 10.31 -11.41
N ARG A 78 0.94 9.78 -12.48
CA ARG A 78 0.71 10.29 -13.85
C ARG A 78 -0.76 10.22 -14.28
N LEU A 79 -1.50 9.20 -13.85
CA LEU A 79 -2.88 8.96 -14.27
C LEU A 79 -3.90 9.63 -13.35
N HIS A 80 -3.64 9.65 -12.05
CA HIS A 80 -4.63 10.03 -11.03
C HIS A 80 -4.23 11.23 -10.19
N GLY A 81 -2.99 11.71 -10.36
CA GLY A 81 -2.40 12.71 -9.48
C GLY A 81 -1.87 12.12 -8.19
N THR A 82 -1.39 13.01 -7.32
CA THR A 82 -0.87 12.63 -6.01
C THR A 82 -2.04 12.43 -5.03
N PRO A 83 -2.16 11.26 -4.38
CA PRO A 83 -3.18 11.03 -3.36
C PRO A 83 -2.89 11.86 -2.10
N SER A 84 -3.93 12.33 -1.40
CA SER A 84 -3.77 13.01 -0.12
C SER A 84 -3.41 12.06 1.02
N ALA A 85 -3.78 10.77 0.91
CA ALA A 85 -3.38 9.74 1.86
C ALA A 85 -3.15 8.37 1.23
N ILE A 86 -2.22 7.61 1.81
CA ILE A 86 -1.97 6.21 1.49
C ILE A 86 -2.11 5.37 2.75
N VAL A 87 -2.95 4.35 2.68
CA VAL A 87 -3.06 3.29 3.67
C VAL A 87 -2.20 2.12 3.24
N SER A 88 -1.30 1.64 4.09
CA SER A 88 -0.49 0.45 3.78
C SER A 88 -0.20 -0.37 5.01
N ASP A 89 0.24 -1.61 4.81
CA ASP A 89 0.85 -2.40 5.88
C ASP A 89 2.21 -1.80 6.32
N LYS A 90 2.82 -2.44 7.32
CA LYS A 90 4.15 -2.05 7.82
C LYS A 90 5.30 -2.66 7.00
N ASN A 91 5.10 -2.99 5.73
CA ASN A 91 6.16 -3.53 4.89
C ASN A 91 7.40 -2.62 4.93
N PRO A 92 8.62 -3.17 5.06
CA PRO A 92 9.87 -2.39 5.11
C PRO A 92 10.02 -1.39 3.96
N ARG A 93 9.45 -1.70 2.79
CA ARG A 93 9.48 -0.80 1.62
C ARG A 93 8.68 0.48 1.87
N PHE A 94 7.45 0.37 2.39
CA PHE A 94 6.59 1.51 2.73
C PHE A 94 7.06 2.27 3.98
N THR A 95 7.75 1.59 4.90
CA THR A 95 8.26 2.22 6.12
C THR A 95 9.66 2.81 5.99
N SER A 96 10.30 2.64 4.81
CA SER A 96 11.63 3.16 4.51
C SER A 96 11.71 4.69 4.59
N ARG A 97 12.90 5.22 4.93
CA ARG A 97 13.13 6.67 5.01
C ARG A 97 12.89 7.36 3.68
N PHE A 98 13.32 6.73 2.57
CA PHE A 98 13.13 7.26 1.23
C PHE A 98 11.65 7.39 0.89
N TRP A 99 10.85 6.34 1.09
CA TRP A 99 9.41 6.39 0.79
C TRP A 99 8.68 7.44 1.63
N LYS A 100 8.95 7.47 2.94
CA LYS A 100 8.38 8.49 3.84
C LYS A 100 8.75 9.91 3.41
N GLY A 101 10.01 10.14 3.04
CA GLY A 101 10.49 11.44 2.56
C GLY A 101 9.81 11.86 1.26
N LEU A 102 9.71 10.93 0.29
CA LEU A 102 9.05 11.17 -0.98
C LEU A 102 7.57 11.55 -0.79
N GLN A 103 6.81 10.73 -0.05
CA GLN A 103 5.39 10.97 0.19
C GLN A 103 5.16 12.28 0.96
N LYS A 104 6.03 12.59 1.93
CA LYS A 104 6.00 13.90 2.61
C LYS A 104 6.24 15.07 1.63
N SER A 105 7.19 14.95 0.70
CA SER A 105 7.47 15.99 -0.30
C SER A 105 6.31 16.21 -1.27
N TRP A 106 5.51 15.17 -1.50
CA TRP A 106 4.29 15.23 -2.30
C TRP A 106 3.05 15.65 -1.51
N GLY A 107 3.15 15.88 -0.19
CA GLY A 107 2.01 16.24 0.65
C GLY A 107 1.09 15.06 1.00
N THR A 108 1.51 13.82 0.71
CA THR A 108 0.75 12.61 0.98
C THR A 108 0.96 12.13 2.42
N ARG A 109 -0.15 11.88 3.14
CA ARG A 109 -0.12 11.31 4.49
C ARG A 109 -0.06 9.78 4.45
N LEU A 110 0.92 9.19 5.13
CA LEU A 110 1.01 7.73 5.29
C LEU A 110 0.25 7.27 6.53
N LYS A 111 -0.69 6.34 6.36
CA LYS A 111 -1.47 5.68 7.41
C LYS A 111 -1.11 4.19 7.43
N PHE A 112 -0.35 3.74 8.44
CA PHE A 112 0.07 2.34 8.53
C PHE A 112 -0.93 1.51 9.35
N SER A 113 -1.28 0.32 8.87
CA SER A 113 -2.08 -0.64 9.65
C SER A 113 -1.32 -1.16 10.87
N THR A 114 -2.05 -1.64 11.87
CA THR A 114 -1.46 -2.24 13.07
C THR A 114 -0.89 -3.62 12.74
N ALA A 115 0.21 -4.00 13.43
CA ALA A 115 0.80 -5.31 13.21
C ALA A 115 -0.17 -6.41 13.68
N PHE A 116 -0.24 -7.52 12.95
CA PHE A 116 -1.08 -8.70 13.25
C PHE A 116 -2.60 -8.43 13.31
N HIS A 117 -3.07 -7.37 12.65
CA HIS A 117 -4.49 -7.05 12.49
C HIS A 117 -4.74 -6.67 11.01
N PRO A 118 -4.88 -7.67 10.11
CA PRO A 118 -5.11 -7.45 8.69
C PRO A 118 -6.44 -6.76 8.40
#